data_AF-K2CL53-F1
#
_entry.id   AF-K2CL53-F1
#
_cell.length_a   1.000
_cell.length_b   1.000
_cell.length_c   1.000
_cell.angle_alpha   90.00
_cell.angle_beta   90.00
_cell.angle_gamma   90.00
#
_symmetry.space_group_name_H-M   'P 1'
#
loop_
_entity.id
_entity.type
_entity.pdbx_description
1 polymer ?
#
loop_
_entity_poly.entity_id
_entity_poly.type
_entity_poly.pdbx_seq_one_letter_code
_entity_poly.pdbx_strand_id
1 'polypeptide(L)'
;MDAERRFSDKLADFLTDSFGTILFLEINVLWFGLWIVVNVGWIPGIIPFDPFPFGLLTMIVSLEAIALAIIVLISQNREAHIADMREEIDLQINVRAEQEITKILIMLDQIHDHLGLPAKDDAELMRMKQKTNLSLLEEELMREMGGHS
;
A
#
# COMPACT_ATOMS: atom_id res chain seq x y z
N MET A 1 2.08 25.83 15.27
CA MET A 1 1.89 24.98 14.07
C MET A 1 2.75 23.70 14.10
N ASP A 2 3.85 23.64 14.85
CA ASP A 2 4.68 22.41 14.92
C ASP A 2 4.19 21.33 15.92
N ALA A 3 3.42 21.72 16.93
CA ALA A 3 2.86 20.78 17.90
C ALA A 3 1.74 19.89 17.31
N GLU A 4 1.01 20.41 16.32
CA GLU A 4 -0.15 19.76 15.70
C GLU A 4 0.29 18.64 14.74
N ARG A 5 1.36 18.89 13.96
CA ARG A 5 2.04 17.84 13.17
C ARG A 5 2.53 16.70 14.05
N ARG A 6 3.20 17.01 15.16
CA ARG A 6 3.77 15.97 16.06
C ARG A 6 2.71 15.15 16.79
N PHE A 7 1.52 15.71 17.05
CA PHE A 7 0.40 14.99 17.67
C PHE A 7 -0.35 14.16 16.63
N SER A 8 -0.57 14.70 15.43
CA SER A 8 -1.19 13.99 14.31
C SER A 8 -0.34 12.82 13.82
N ASP A 9 0.99 13.01 13.72
CA ASP A 9 1.91 11.95 13.28
C ASP A 9 2.01 10.83 14.33
N LYS A 10 2.07 11.18 15.62
CA LYS A 10 2.07 10.18 16.71
C LYS A 10 0.73 9.48 16.88
N LEU A 11 -0.38 10.19 16.68
CA LEU A 11 -1.70 9.56 16.63
C LEU A 11 -1.79 8.65 15.41
N ALA A 12 -1.33 9.07 14.24
CA ALA A 12 -1.35 8.23 13.04
C ALA A 12 -0.51 6.96 13.22
N ASP A 13 0.69 7.05 13.80
CA ASP A 13 1.53 5.89 14.09
C ASP A 13 0.89 4.97 15.15
N PHE A 14 0.34 5.54 16.24
CA PHE A 14 -0.35 4.77 17.28
C PHE A 14 -1.65 4.13 16.79
N LEU A 15 -2.40 4.83 15.94
CA LEU A 15 -3.62 4.34 15.31
C LEU A 15 -3.28 3.21 14.33
N THR A 16 -2.20 3.34 13.55
CA THR A 16 -1.77 2.31 12.60
C THR A 16 -1.32 1.02 13.31
N ASP A 17 -0.57 1.14 14.40
CA ASP A 17 -0.11 -0.03 15.18
C ASP A 17 -1.24 -0.67 16.02
N SER A 18 -2.16 0.16 16.55
CA SER A 18 -3.21 -0.31 17.47
C SER A 18 -4.49 -0.80 16.77
N PHE A 19 -4.84 -0.22 15.62
CA PHE A 19 -6.08 -0.56 14.89
C PHE A 19 -5.88 -1.62 13.81
N GLY A 20 -4.63 -1.92 13.44
CA GLY A 20 -4.29 -3.02 12.53
C GLY A 20 -4.23 -4.41 13.19
N THR A 21 -4.39 -4.49 14.52
CA THR A 21 -4.09 -5.71 15.29
C THR A 21 -5.35 -6.30 15.94
N ILE A 22 -5.41 -7.63 15.99
CA ILE A 22 -6.42 -8.48 16.67
C ILE A 22 -6.75 -8.00 18.11
N LEU A 23 -5.84 -7.25 18.75
CA LEU A 23 -5.98 -6.68 20.08
C LEU A 23 -7.16 -5.71 20.23
N PHE A 24 -7.47 -4.87 19.23
CA PHE A 24 -8.63 -3.97 19.30
C PHE A 24 -9.95 -4.75 19.27
N LEU A 25 -10.01 -5.81 18.46
CA LEU A 25 -11.15 -6.73 18.41
C LEU A 25 -11.32 -7.44 19.76
N GLU A 26 -10.24 -7.91 20.38
CA GLU A 26 -10.28 -8.57 21.69
C GLU A 26 -10.83 -7.64 22.79
N ILE A 27 -10.36 -6.39 22.84
CA ILE A 27 -10.87 -5.39 23.81
C ILE A 27 -12.36 -5.15 23.60
N ASN A 28 -12.79 -4.98 22.35
CA ASN A 28 -14.19 -4.76 22.01
C ASN A 28 -15.07 -5.95 22.43
N VAL A 29 -14.65 -7.18 22.11
CA VAL A 29 -15.36 -8.40 22.50
C VAL A 29 -15.45 -8.54 24.02
N LEU A 30 -14.37 -8.26 24.76
CA LEU A 30 -14.39 -8.28 26.23
C LEU A 30 -15.30 -7.20 26.81
N TRP A 31 -15.27 -6.00 26.24
CA TRP A 31 -16.13 -4.88 26.64
C TRP A 31 -17.61 -5.20 26.42
N PHE A 32 -17.98 -5.70 25.24
CA PHE A 32 -19.36 -6.12 24.95
C PHE A 32 -19.80 -7.27 25.85
N GLY A 33 -18.93 -8.26 26.05
CA GLY A 33 -19.20 -9.37 26.96
C GLY A 33 -19.49 -8.89 28.38
N LEU A 34 -18.66 -7.98 28.91
CA LEU A 34 -18.87 -7.38 30.23
C LEU A 34 -20.18 -6.57 30.29
N TRP A 35 -20.45 -5.76 29.26
CA TRP A 35 -21.68 -4.96 29.17
C TRP A 35 -22.94 -5.83 29.21
N ILE A 36 -22.95 -6.93 28.45
CA ILE A 36 -24.06 -7.89 28.42
C ILE A 36 -24.22 -8.53 29.80
N VAL A 37 -23.14 -9.01 30.42
CA VAL A 37 -23.21 -9.63 31.76
C VAL A 37 -23.79 -8.69 32.81
N VAL A 38 -23.42 -7.41 32.77
CA VAL A 38 -23.96 -6.38 33.69
C VAL A 38 -25.44 -6.08 33.40
N ASN A 39 -25.86 -6.04 32.13
CA ASN A 39 -27.23 -5.67 31.75
C ASN A 39 -28.22 -6.87 31.69
N VAL A 40 -27.75 -8.12 31.75
CA VAL A 40 -28.60 -9.34 31.82
C VAL A 40 -29.31 -9.47 33.18
N GLY A 41 -28.97 -8.65 34.18
CA GLY A 41 -29.69 -8.61 35.46
C GLY A 41 -29.41 -9.80 36.38
N TRP A 42 -28.34 -10.57 36.13
CA TRP A 42 -27.88 -11.65 37.00
C TRP A 42 -27.25 -11.18 38.32
N ILE A 43 -26.93 -9.89 38.43
CA ILE A 43 -26.32 -9.30 39.63
C ILE A 43 -27.42 -8.66 40.49
N PRO A 44 -27.70 -9.19 41.70
CA PRO A 44 -28.68 -8.59 42.62
C PRO A 44 -28.26 -7.17 43.01
N GLY A 45 -29.08 -6.16 42.69
CA GLY A 45 -28.87 -4.76 43.07
C GLY A 45 -28.45 -3.81 41.94
N ILE A 46 -28.18 -4.30 40.73
CA ILE A 46 -27.94 -3.46 39.55
C ILE A 46 -29.24 -3.35 38.74
N ILE A 47 -29.74 -2.12 38.58
CA ILE A 47 -30.87 -1.85 37.70
C ILE A 47 -30.35 -1.93 36.25
N PRO A 48 -30.93 -2.76 35.37
CA PRO A 48 -30.53 -2.83 33.96
C PRO A 48 -30.69 -1.46 33.31
N PHE A 49 -29.58 -0.87 32.87
CA PHE A 49 -29.57 0.47 32.26
C PHE A 49 -29.81 0.41 30.75
N ASP A 50 -29.41 -0.69 30.11
CA ASP A 50 -29.62 -0.96 28.68
C ASP A 50 -30.35 -2.31 28.52
N PRO A 51 -31.67 -2.37 28.72
CA PRO A 51 -32.45 -3.60 28.55
C PRO A 51 -32.38 -4.09 27.11
N PHE A 52 -32.54 -5.41 26.92
CA PHE A 52 -32.68 -5.99 25.59
C PHE A 52 -33.78 -5.22 24.81
N PRO A 53 -33.48 -4.63 23.65
CA PRO A 53 -32.47 -5.01 22.66
C PRO A 53 -31.12 -4.26 22.66
N PHE A 54 -30.65 -3.69 23.78
CA PHE A 54 -29.36 -2.98 23.91
C PHE A 54 -29.21 -1.78 22.96
N GLY A 55 -30.12 -0.82 23.04
CA GLY A 55 -30.16 0.33 22.13
C GLY A 55 -28.93 1.24 22.25
N LEU A 56 -28.40 1.44 23.46
CA LEU A 56 -27.25 2.29 23.70
C LEU A 56 -25.95 1.66 23.19
N LEU A 57 -25.75 0.36 23.46
CA LEU A 57 -24.62 -0.39 22.90
C LEU A 57 -24.63 -0.31 21.37
N THR A 58 -25.78 -0.59 20.75
CA THR A 58 -25.90 -0.58 19.29
C THR A 58 -25.56 0.79 18.68
N MET A 59 -26.01 1.87 19.31
CA MET A 59 -25.68 3.24 18.88
C MET A 59 -24.16 3.48 18.94
N ILE A 60 -23.51 3.18 20.08
CA ILE A 60 -22.07 3.40 20.25
C ILE A 60 -21.27 2.57 19.23
N VAL A 61 -21.61 1.29 19.07
CA VAL A 61 -20.95 0.38 18.12
C VAL A 61 -21.08 0.87 16.68
N SER A 62 -22.26 1.35 16.28
CA SER A 62 -22.44 1.88 14.93
C SER A 62 -21.56 3.10 14.65
N LEU A 63 -21.41 3.99 15.63
CA LEU A 63 -20.53 5.15 15.50
C LEU A 63 -19.05 4.73 15.44
N GLU A 64 -18.65 3.78 16.29
CA GLU A 64 -17.31 3.21 16.30
C GLU A 64 -16.98 2.54 14.95
N ALA A 65 -17.90 1.75 14.40
CA ALA A 65 -17.73 1.11 13.10
C ALA A 65 -17.54 2.11 11.95
N ILE A 66 -18.29 3.22 11.94
CA ILE A 66 -18.13 4.30 10.95
C ILE A 66 -16.76 4.97 11.11
N ALA A 67 -16.34 5.26 12.34
CA ALA A 67 -15.04 5.87 12.61
C ALA A 67 -13.89 4.95 12.13
N LEU A 68 -13.97 3.65 12.41
CA LEU A 68 -13.03 2.64 11.96
C LEU A 68 -12.97 2.56 10.43
N ALA A 69 -14.13 2.52 9.76
CA ALA A 69 -14.20 2.48 8.31
C ALA A 69 -13.52 3.70 7.67
N ILE A 70 -13.71 4.90 8.24
CA ILE A 70 -13.05 6.12 7.76
C ILE A 70 -11.54 6.05 7.97
N ILE A 71 -11.06 5.62 9.15
CA ILE A 71 -9.63 5.46 9.43
C ILE A 71 -9.01 4.47 8.45
N VAL A 72 -9.63 3.31 8.25
CA VAL A 72 -9.20 2.30 7.29
C VAL A 72 -9.14 2.88 5.88
N LEU A 73 -10.16 3.62 5.45
CA LEU A 73 -10.18 4.23 4.11
C LEU A 73 -9.07 5.27 3.94
N ILE A 74 -8.79 6.09 4.96
CA ILE A 74 -7.68 7.05 4.94
C ILE A 74 -6.34 6.31 4.85
N SER A 75 -6.15 5.24 5.64
CA SER A 75 -4.94 4.42 5.60
C SER A 75 -4.76 3.75 4.24
N GLN A 76 -5.81 3.16 3.68
CA GLN A 76 -5.80 2.56 2.35
C GLN A 76 -5.46 3.58 1.26
N ASN A 77 -6.06 4.77 1.30
CA ASN A 77 -5.78 5.83 0.33
C ASN A 77 -4.32 6.31 0.42
N ARG A 78 -3.77 6.39 1.64
CA ARG A 78 -2.36 6.71 1.87
C ARG A 78 -1.43 5.62 1.34
N GLU A 79 -1.74 4.35 1.60
CA GLU A 79 -0.95 3.22 1.10
C GLU A 79 -0.99 3.13 -0.43
N ALA A 80 -2.14 3.38 -1.06
CA ALA A 80 -2.28 3.43 -2.51
C ALA A 80 -1.38 4.51 -3.12
N HIS A 81 -1.40 5.73 -2.58
CA HIS A 81 -0.53 6.81 -3.06
C HIS A 81 0.97 6.48 -2.90
N ILE A 82 1.36 5.80 -1.81
CA ILE A 82 2.74 5.35 -1.62
C ILE A 82 3.11 4.25 -2.62
N ALA A 83 2.20 3.32 -2.88
CA ALA A 83 2.38 2.25 -3.86
C ALA A 83 2.57 2.83 -5.28
N ASP A 84 1.74 3.79 -5.69
CA ASP A 84 1.84 4.45 -7.00
C ASP A 84 3.20 5.15 -7.18
N MET A 85 3.64 5.92 -6.18
CA MET A 85 4.97 6.56 -6.22
C MET A 85 6.11 5.53 -6.29
N ARG A 86 5.98 4.43 -5.55
CA ARG A 86 6.98 3.36 -5.54
C ARG A 86 7.06 2.69 -6.92
N GLU A 87 5.91 2.43 -7.53
CA GLU A 87 5.84 1.87 -8.88
C GLU A 87 6.51 2.79 -9.89
N GLU A 88 6.25 4.09 -9.86
CA GLU A 88 6.90 5.06 -10.74
C GLU A 88 8.43 5.06 -10.57
N ILE A 89 8.92 5.06 -9.32
CA ILE A 89 10.35 5.00 -9.01
C ILE A 89 10.97 3.70 -9.50
N ASP A 90 10.33 2.55 -9.22
CA ASP A 90 10.82 1.24 -9.62
C ASP A 90 10.90 1.12 -11.15
N LEU A 91 9.91 1.65 -11.88
CA LEU A 91 9.94 1.75 -13.34
C LEU A 91 11.13 2.59 -13.82
N GLN A 92 11.35 3.78 -13.26
CA GLN A 92 12.46 4.64 -13.64
C GLN A 92 13.83 3.98 -13.38
N ILE A 93 13.99 3.31 -12.24
CA ILE A 93 15.22 2.57 -11.90
C ILE A 93 15.44 1.45 -12.91
N ASN A 94 14.40 0.69 -13.26
CA ASN A 94 14.51 -0.43 -14.18
C ASN A 94 14.91 0.02 -15.59
N VAL A 95 14.26 1.08 -16.10
CA VAL A 95 14.61 1.69 -17.40
C VAL A 95 16.06 2.16 -17.43
N ARG A 96 16.51 2.81 -16.34
CA ARG A 96 17.89 3.27 -16.25
C ARG A 96 18.87 2.11 -16.19
N ALA A 97 18.57 1.08 -15.40
CA ALA A 97 19.39 -0.13 -15.31
C ALA A 97 19.52 -0.80 -16.69
N GLU A 98 18.43 -0.89 -17.45
CA GLU A 98 18.45 -1.43 -18.82
C GLU A 98 19.36 -0.62 -19.75
N GLN A 99 19.33 0.72 -19.68
CA GLN A 99 20.23 1.58 -20.46
C GLN A 99 21.70 1.41 -20.07
N GLU A 100 21.98 1.31 -18.76
CA GLU A 100 23.33 1.08 -18.24
C GLU A 100 23.86 -0.29 -18.67
N ILE A 101 23.04 -1.35 -18.58
CA ILE A 101 23.35 -2.70 -19.08
C ILE A 101 23.63 -2.67 -20.58
N THR A 102 22.77 -2.04 -21.38
CA THR A 102 22.97 -1.90 -22.83
C THR A 102 24.30 -1.21 -23.14
N LYS A 103 24.64 -0.15 -22.39
CA LYS A 103 25.91 0.55 -22.55
C LYS A 103 27.10 -0.34 -22.20
N ILE A 104 27.01 -1.11 -21.13
CA ILE A 104 28.05 -2.09 -20.74
C ILE A 104 28.21 -3.15 -21.84
N LEU A 105 27.12 -3.67 -22.40
CA LEU A 105 27.16 -4.64 -23.51
C LEU A 105 27.86 -4.05 -24.74
N ILE A 106 27.56 -2.80 -25.11
CA ILE A 106 28.23 -2.11 -26.23
C ILE A 106 29.71 -1.92 -25.94
N MET A 107 30.09 -1.51 -24.73
CA MET A 107 31.50 -1.35 -24.36
C MET A 107 32.24 -2.69 -24.36
N LEU A 108 31.61 -3.75 -23.89
CA LEU A 108 32.18 -5.09 -23.88
C LEU A 108 32.40 -5.62 -25.31
N ASP A 109 31.43 -5.41 -26.19
CA ASP A 109 31.52 -5.73 -27.61
C ASP A 109 32.68 -4.98 -28.31
N GLN A 110 32.83 -3.68 -28.03
CA GLN A 110 33.97 -2.90 -28.52
C GLN A 110 35.33 -3.43 -28.03
N ILE A 111 35.40 -3.90 -26.78
CA ILE A 111 36.62 -4.51 -26.23
C ILE A 111 36.88 -5.87 -26.88
N HIS A 112 35.83 -6.69 -27.09
CA HIS A 112 35.92 -7.98 -27.79
C HIS A 112 36.50 -7.79 -29.19
N ASP A 113 35.98 -6.82 -29.94
CA ASP A 113 36.47 -6.45 -31.27
C ASP A 113 37.92 -5.97 -31.24
N HIS A 114 38.28 -5.13 -30.27
CA HIS A 114 39.65 -4.62 -30.13
C HIS A 114 40.67 -5.73 -29.84
N LEU A 115 40.27 -6.76 -29.09
CA LEU A 115 41.11 -7.93 -28.78
C LEU A 115 41.22 -8.93 -29.94
N GLY A 116 40.50 -8.70 -31.04
CA GLY A 116 40.52 -9.59 -32.21
C GLY A 116 39.96 -10.98 -31.95
N LEU A 117 39.10 -11.11 -30.93
CA LEU A 117 38.45 -12.37 -30.61
C LEU A 117 37.44 -12.70 -31.72
N PRO A 118 37.31 -13.97 -32.14
CA PRO A 118 36.34 -14.34 -33.17
C PRO A 118 34.94 -13.94 -32.70
N ALA A 119 34.27 -13.11 -33.50
CA ALA A 119 32.89 -12.74 -33.24
C ALA A 119 32.05 -14.02 -33.27
N LYS A 120 31.49 -14.37 -32.11
CA LYS A 120 30.48 -15.43 -32.05
C LYS A 120 29.19 -14.78 -32.52
N ASP A 121 28.60 -15.31 -33.59
CA ASP A 121 27.34 -14.80 -34.14
C ASP A 121 26.21 -15.12 -33.17
N ASP A 122 26.06 -14.26 -32.17
CA ASP A 122 25.11 -14.40 -31.08
C ASP A 122 23.92 -13.46 -31.34
N ALA A 123 22.87 -14.05 -31.93
CA ALA A 123 21.63 -13.35 -32.23
C ALA A 123 20.93 -12.82 -30.96
N GLU A 124 21.15 -13.44 -29.80
CA GLU A 124 20.60 -13.01 -28.52
C GLU A 124 21.31 -11.74 -28.02
N LEU A 125 22.64 -11.70 -28.10
CA LEU A 125 23.43 -10.51 -27.76
C LEU A 125 23.06 -9.30 -28.64
N MET A 126 22.87 -9.52 -29.94
CA MET A 126 22.44 -8.47 -30.87
C MET A 126 21.06 -7.92 -30.52
N ARG A 127 20.14 -8.76 -30.05
CA ARG A 127 18.83 -8.33 -29.54
C ARG A 127 18.95 -7.54 -28.24
N MET A 128 19.80 -7.96 -27.31
CA MET A 128 20.03 -7.24 -26.04
C MET A 128 20.69 -5.87 -26.25
N LYS A 129 21.47 -5.69 -27.32
CA LYS A 129 22.06 -4.39 -27.70
C LYS A 129 21.05 -3.45 -28.37
N GLN A 130 19.91 -3.95 -28.87
CA GLN A 130 18.85 -3.09 -29.34
C GLN A 130 18.21 -2.41 -28.14
N LYS A 131 18.29 -1.07 -28.08
CA LYS A 131 17.60 -0.31 -27.04
C LYS A 131 16.11 -0.64 -27.09
N THR A 132 15.54 -1.02 -25.97
CA THR A 132 14.10 -0.87 -25.74
C THR A 132 13.80 0.62 -25.87
N ASN A 133 13.19 1.02 -26.99
CA ASN A 133 12.81 2.41 -27.22
C ASN A 133 11.62 2.72 -26.33
N LEU A 134 11.89 3.25 -25.14
CA LEU A 134 10.87 3.65 -24.18
C LEU A 134 9.85 4.63 -24.78
N SER A 135 10.32 5.48 -25.70
CA SER A 135 9.47 6.41 -26.45
C SER A 135 8.47 5.71 -27.38
N LEU A 136 8.76 4.51 -27.88
CA LEU A 136 7.79 3.73 -28.66
C LEU A 136 6.73 3.10 -27.73
N LEU A 137 7.12 2.62 -26.54
CA LEU A 137 6.19 2.09 -25.54
C LEU A 137 5.27 3.18 -24.99
N GLU A 138 5.80 4.38 -24.72
CA GLU A 138 5.02 5.55 -24.29
C GLU A 138 4.02 5.99 -25.38
N GLU A 139 4.46 6.00 -26.65
CA GLU A 139 3.61 6.35 -27.80
C GLU A 139 2.51 5.29 -28.05
N GLU A 140 2.82 4.00 -27.85
CA GLU A 140 1.86 2.89 -27.94
C GLU A 140 0.82 2.93 -26.80
N LEU A 141 1.26 3.16 -25.55
CA LEU A 141 0.38 3.32 -24.38
C LEU A 141 -0.53 4.55 -24.51
N MET A 142 0.00 5.68 -24.96
CA MET A 142 -0.79 6.90 -25.24
C MET A 142 -1.81 6.68 -26.36
N ARG A 143 -1.45 5.88 -27.38
CA ARG A 143 -2.35 5.53 -28.49
C ARG A 143 -3.46 4.57 -28.08
N GLU A 144 -3.20 3.63 -27.17
CA GLU A 144 -4.24 2.75 -26.60
C GLU A 144 -5.17 3.49 -25.63
N MET A 145 -4.64 4.35 -24.75
CA MET A 145 -5.48 5.13 -23.82
C MET A 145 -6.27 6.25 -24.52
N GLY A 146 -5.71 6.86 -25.57
CA GLY A 146 -6.38 7.90 -26.37
C GLY A 146 -7.46 7.38 -27.32
N GLY A 147 -7.50 6.07 -27.59
CA GLY A 147 -8.52 5.43 -28.43
C GLY A 147 -9.82 5.06 -27.70
N HIS A 148 -9.87 5.23 -26.38
CA HIS A 148 -10.99 4.83 -25.52
C HIS A 148 -11.77 6.01 -24.89
N SER A 149 -11.77 7.20 -25.51
CA SER A 149 -12.73 8.29 -25.22
C SER A 149 -13.80 8.40 -26.29
#